data_AF-A0A937RAZ5-F1
#
_entry.id   AF-A0A937RAZ5-F1
#
_cell.length_a   1.000
_cell.length_b   1.000
_cell.length_c   1.000
_cell.angle_alpha   90.00
_cell.angle_beta   90.00
_cell.angle_gamma   90.00
#
_symmetry.space_group_name_H-M   'P 1'
#
loop_
_entity.id
_entity.type
_entity.pdbx_description
1 polymer ?
#
loop_
_entity_poly.entity_id
_entity_poly.type
_entity_poly.pdbx_seq_one_letter_code
_entity_poly.pdbx_strand_id
1 'polypeptide(L)'
;GRRRLDGRRRRLDEVEAALALGATPRRAVADIARTAASEALLPALDQTRTVGLVTLPGAFVGALLGGASPADAARFQLVVLVALLTAETYAAAILVWLLGAPRTLPYPEPDRER
;
A
#
# COMPACT_ATOMS: atom_id res chain seq x y z
N GLY A 1 -10.01 -16.30 10.50
CA GLY A 1 -10.58 -16.75 9.22
C GLY A 1 -11.87 -16.02 8.89
N ARG A 2 -12.98 -16.44 9.51
CA ARG A 2 -14.35 -16.01 9.17
C ARG A 2 -14.57 -14.48 9.05
N ARG A 3 -14.19 -13.70 10.07
CA ARG A 3 -14.32 -12.22 10.04
C ARG A 3 -13.62 -11.52 8.86
N ARG A 4 -12.48 -12.05 8.37
CA ARG A 4 -11.79 -11.49 7.20
C ARG A 4 -12.54 -11.79 5.89
N LEU A 5 -13.17 -12.96 5.81
CA LEU A 5 -13.97 -13.37 4.65
C LEU A 5 -15.27 -12.57 4.59
N ASP A 6 -15.90 -12.31 5.74
CA ASP A 6 -17.12 -11.49 5.84
C ASP A 6 -16.88 -10.06 5.35
N GLY A 7 -15.75 -9.46 5.72
CA GLY A 7 -15.37 -8.12 5.25
C GLY A 7 -15.14 -8.06 3.74
N ARG A 8 -14.52 -9.10 3.16
CA ARG A 8 -14.32 -9.20 1.70
C ARG A 8 -15.65 -9.33 0.96
N ARG A 9 -16.59 -10.16 1.46
CA ARG A 9 -17.92 -10.33 0.87
C ARG A 9 -18.70 -9.01 0.85
N ARG A 10 -18.79 -8.31 1.99
CA ARG A 10 -19.47 -7.00 2.06
C ARG A 10 -18.95 -5.99 1.03
N ARG A 11 -17.63 -5.95 0.85
CA ARG A 11 -16.99 -5.04 -0.11
C ARG A 11 -17.28 -5.41 -1.56
N LEU A 12 -17.52 -6.69 -1.86
CA LEU A 12 -17.98 -7.12 -3.18
C LEU A 12 -19.45 -6.74 -3.38
N ASP A 13 -20.30 -6.96 -2.38
CA ASP A 13 -21.71 -6.60 -2.41
C ASP A 13 -21.90 -5.09 -2.64
N GLU A 14 -21.08 -4.25 -1.99
CA GLU A 14 -21.05 -2.79 -2.21
C GLU A 14 -20.68 -2.41 -3.65
N VAL A 15 -19.70 -3.10 -4.25
CA VAL A 15 -19.26 -2.86 -5.63
C VAL A 15 -20.35 -3.30 -6.61
N GLU A 16 -20.97 -4.47 -6.39
CA GLU A 16 -22.06 -4.98 -7.21
C GLU A 16 -23.29 -4.05 -7.16
N ALA A 17 -23.65 -3.57 -5.97
CA ALA A 17 -24.73 -2.59 -5.82
C ALA A 17 -24.43 -1.29 -6.57
N ALA A 18 -23.20 -0.76 -6.47
CA ALA A 18 -22.80 0.43 -7.22
C ALA A 18 -22.88 0.22 -8.74
N LEU A 19 -22.42 -0.93 -9.24
CA LEU A 19 -22.54 -1.30 -10.65
C LEU A 19 -24.00 -1.43 -11.10
N ALA A 20 -24.86 -2.05 -10.29
CA ALA A 20 -26.29 -2.20 -10.56
C ALA A 20 -27.02 -0.85 -10.63
N LEU A 21 -26.54 0.15 -9.88
CA LEU A 21 -27.00 1.55 -9.94
C LEU A 21 -26.39 2.35 -11.11
N GLY A 22 -25.58 1.73 -11.97
CA GLY A 22 -24.99 2.34 -13.15
C GLY A 22 -23.65 3.04 -12.92
N ALA A 23 -22.98 2.81 -11.78
CA ALA A 23 -21.62 3.31 -11.58
C ALA A 23 -20.65 2.66 -12.58
N THR A 24 -19.63 3.41 -13.02
CA THR A 24 -18.53 2.82 -13.79
C THR A 24 -17.66 1.94 -12.88
N PRO A 25 -16.98 0.89 -13.40
CA PRO A 25 -16.11 0.05 -12.58
C PRO A 25 -15.09 0.83 -11.74
N ARG A 26 -14.53 1.90 -12.30
CA ARG A 26 -13.62 2.82 -11.57
C ARG A 26 -14.25 3.50 -10.37
N ARG A 27 -15.52 3.91 -10.48
CA ARG A 27 -16.25 4.55 -9.38
C ARG A 27 -16.66 3.51 -8.33
N ALA A 28 -17.08 2.33 -8.78
CA ALA A 28 -17.53 1.26 -7.90
C ALA A 28 -16.42 0.76 -6.96
N VAL A 29 -15.15 0.79 -7.39
CA VAL A 29 -13.99 0.35 -6.57
C VAL A 29 -13.14 1.50 -6.00
N ALA A 30 -13.54 2.77 -6.18
CA ALA A 30 -12.69 3.92 -5.85
C ALA A 30 -12.28 3.96 -4.37
N ASP A 31 -13.24 3.76 -3.47
CA ASP A 31 -12.98 3.73 -2.03
C ASP A 31 -12.14 2.51 -1.66
N ILE A 32 -12.37 1.39 -2.34
CA ILE A 32 -11.59 0.17 -2.12
C ILE A 32 -10.12 0.39 -2.43
N ALA A 33 -9.85 0.98 -3.59
CA ALA A 33 -8.52 1.27 -4.06
C ALA A 33 -7.81 2.32 -3.18
N ARG A 34 -8.55 3.35 -2.71
CA ARG A 34 -8.01 4.37 -1.81
C ARG A 34 -7.58 3.78 -0.46
N THR A 35 -8.42 2.94 0.14
CA THR A 35 -8.07 2.26 1.40
C THR A 35 -6.86 1.35 1.21
N ALA A 36 -6.85 0.54 0.15
CA ALA A 36 -5.75 -0.38 -0.12
C ALA A 36 -4.41 0.35 -0.35
N ALA A 37 -4.42 1.47 -1.09
CA ALA A 37 -3.22 2.29 -1.27
C ALA A 37 -2.71 2.89 0.05
N SER A 38 -3.64 3.34 0.91
CA SER A 38 -3.27 3.89 2.22
C SER A 38 -2.66 2.82 3.13
N GLU A 39 -3.28 1.63 3.18
CA GLU A 39 -2.79 0.49 3.95
C GLU A 39 -1.43 -0.01 3.46
N ALA A 40 -1.18 0.02 2.16
CA ALA A 40 0.10 -0.39 1.57
C ALA A 40 1.28 0.50 1.99
N LEU A 41 1.03 1.78 2.30
CA LEU A 41 2.06 2.74 2.69
C LEU A 41 2.37 2.74 4.20
N LEU A 42 1.46 2.23 5.03
CA LEU A 42 1.62 2.22 6.50
C LEU A 42 2.93 1.55 6.95
N PRO A 43 3.31 0.35 6.45
CA PRO A 43 4.53 -0.32 6.91
C PRO A 43 5.80 0.51 6.70
N ALA A 44 5.92 1.17 5.54
CA ALA A 44 7.10 1.97 5.21
C ALA A 44 7.16 3.27 6.00
N LEU A 45 6.01 3.90 6.26
CA LEU A 45 5.90 5.06 7.14
C LEU A 45 6.30 4.70 8.58
N ASP A 46 5.80 3.59 9.10
CA ASP A 46 6.13 3.11 10.45
C ASP A 46 7.63 2.79 10.57
N GLN A 47 8.20 2.09 9.58
CA GLN A 47 9.63 1.82 9.54
C GLN A 47 10.44 3.12 9.54
N THR A 48 10.13 4.05 8.63
CA THR A 48 10.86 5.31 8.48
C THR A 48 10.80 6.16 9.74
N ARG A 49 9.66 6.16 10.45
CA ARG A 49 9.48 6.91 11.71
C ARG A 49 10.44 6.49 12.82
N THR A 50 10.89 5.24 12.81
CA THR A 50 11.79 4.70 13.84
C THR A 50 13.28 4.92 13.55
N VAL A 51 13.62 5.29 12.30
CA VAL A 51 14.99 5.49 11.86
C VAL A 51 15.63 6.65 12.62
N GLY A 52 16.85 6.44 13.09
CA GLY A 52 17.64 7.44 13.82
C GLY A 52 17.27 7.57 15.31
N LEU A 53 16.09 7.08 15.72
CA LEU A 53 15.69 7.02 17.13
C LEU A 53 16.02 5.68 17.78
N VAL A 54 15.66 4.58 17.12
CA VAL A 54 15.83 3.22 17.67
C VAL A 54 16.53 2.27 16.71
N THR A 55 16.56 2.61 15.41
CA THR A 55 17.23 1.80 14.39
C THR A 55 18.16 2.67 13.55
N LEU A 56 19.36 2.15 13.25
CA LEU A 56 20.28 2.73 12.29
C LEU A 56 20.32 1.84 11.03
N PRO A 57 19.93 2.36 9.86
CA PRO A 57 19.96 1.60 8.61
C PRO A 57 21.38 1.15 8.27
N GLY A 58 21.50 -0.03 7.66
CA GLY A 58 22.80 -0.58 7.26
C GLY A 58 23.59 0.32 6.30
N ALA A 59 22.90 1.07 5.42
CA ALA A 59 23.52 2.04 4.53
C ALA A 59 24.15 3.23 5.29
N PHE A 60 23.49 3.74 6.32
CA PHE A 60 24.03 4.77 7.20
C PHE A 60 25.27 4.28 7.96
N VAL A 61 25.19 3.09 8.57
CA VAL A 61 26.33 2.47 9.27
C VAL A 61 27.50 2.22 8.30
N GLY A 62 27.22 1.72 7.10
CA GLY A 62 28.22 1.49 6.06
C GLY A 62 28.94 2.78 5.65
N ALA A 63 28.21 3.91 5.52
CA ALA A 63 28.80 5.21 5.22
C ALA A 63 29.76 5.68 6.32
N LEU A 64 29.37 5.52 7.59
CA LEU A 64 30.24 5.84 8.73
C LEU A 64 31.51 5.00 8.75
N LEU A 65 31.38 3.68 8.55
CA LEU A 65 32.53 2.77 8.48
C LEU A 65 33.44 3.06 7.27
N GLY A 66 32.85 3.59 6.19
CA GLY A 66 33.58 4.10 5.02
C GLY A 66 34.26 5.45 5.23
N GLY A 67 34.18 6.04 6.43
CA GLY A 67 34.84 7.30 6.78
C GLY A 67 34.02 8.56 6.54
N ALA A 68 32.73 8.44 6.18
CA ALA A 68 31.86 9.60 6.06
C ALA A 68 31.60 10.25 7.43
N SER A 69 31.44 11.57 7.44
CA SER A 69 31.00 12.27 8.66
C SER A 69 29.57 11.85 9.03
N PRO A 70 29.21 11.79 10.32
CA PRO A 70 27.83 11.49 10.72
C PRO A 70 26.78 12.44 10.15
N ALA A 71 27.14 13.71 9.97
CA ALA A 71 26.25 14.70 9.37
C ALA A 71 25.97 14.39 7.89
N ASP A 72 26.98 14.00 7.12
CA ASP A 72 26.82 13.69 5.70
C ASP A 72 26.08 12.37 5.49
N ALA A 73 26.42 11.35 6.28
CA ALA A 73 25.70 10.07 6.27
C ALA A 73 24.21 10.26 6.59
N ALA A 74 23.87 11.14 7.54
CA ALA A 74 22.48 11.43 7.93
C ALA A 74 21.70 12.11 6.79
N ARG A 75 22.30 13.12 6.14
CA ARG A 75 21.69 13.83 5.02
C ARG A 75 21.41 12.88 3.85
N PHE A 76 22.40 12.06 3.49
CA PHE A 76 22.23 11.06 2.45
C PHE A 76 21.11 10.06 2.80
N GLN A 77 21.11 9.54 4.03
CA GLN A 77 20.10 8.60 4.47
C GLN A 77 18.68 9.19 4.43
N LEU A 78 18.50 10.47 4.79
CA LEU A 78 17.22 11.16 4.68
C LEU A 78 16.73 11.25 3.23
N VAL A 79 17.62 11.59 2.30
CA VAL A 79 17.28 11.63 0.86
C VAL A 79 16.84 10.24 0.38
N VAL A 80 17.53 9.18 0.79
CA VAL A 80 17.17 7.80 0.44
C VAL A 80 15.79 7.42 0.99
N LEU A 81 15.49 7.71 2.25
CA LEU A 81 14.19 7.39 2.85
C LEU A 81 13.05 8.13 2.16
N VAL A 82 13.24 9.42 1.88
CA VAL A 82 12.24 10.22 1.15
C VAL A 82 12.06 9.68 -0.28
N ALA A 83 13.14 9.31 -0.96
CA ALA A 83 13.08 8.74 -2.30
C ALA A 83 12.32 7.40 -2.32
N LEU A 84 12.55 6.53 -1.34
CA LEU A 84 11.84 5.25 -1.22
C LEU A 84 10.34 5.46 -0.95
N LEU A 85 9.99 6.30 0.03
CA LEU A 85 8.59 6.63 0.31
C LEU A 85 7.87 7.23 -0.90
N THR A 86 8.57 8.08 -1.65
CA THR A 86 8.07 8.66 -2.89
C THR A 86 7.84 7.58 -3.96
N ALA A 87 8.81 6.69 -4.16
CA ALA A 87 8.70 5.59 -5.11
C ALA A 87 7.54 4.65 -4.78
N GLU A 88 7.35 4.29 -3.51
CA GLU A 88 6.23 3.46 -3.06
C GLU A 88 4.88 4.16 -3.26
N THR A 89 4.80 5.46 -2.98
CA THR A 89 3.59 6.26 -3.21
C THR A 89 3.21 6.26 -4.68
N TYR A 90 4.19 6.48 -5.58
CA TYR A 90 3.96 6.40 -7.02
C TYR A 90 3.57 5.00 -7.47
N ALA A 91 4.24 3.96 -6.96
CA ALA A 91 3.92 2.58 -7.29
C ALA A 91 2.47 2.24 -6.89
N ALA A 92 2.05 2.61 -5.67
CA ALA A 92 0.68 2.40 -5.21
C ALA A 92 -0.34 3.17 -6.06
N ALA A 93 -0.06 4.44 -6.39
CA ALA A 93 -0.93 5.26 -7.22
C ALA A 93 -1.06 4.71 -8.66
N ILE A 94 0.05 4.30 -9.27
CA ILE A 94 0.07 3.71 -10.61
C ILE A 94 -0.68 2.38 -10.60
N LEU A 95 -0.48 1.54 -9.59
CA LEU A 95 -1.17 0.26 -9.46
C LEU A 95 -2.68 0.45 -9.37
N VAL A 96 -3.14 1.40 -8.54
CA VAL A 96 -4.56 1.78 -8.46
C VAL A 96 -5.08 2.32 -9.79
N TRP A 97 -4.30 3.14 -10.48
CA TRP A 97 -4.70 3.70 -11.76
C TRP A 97 -4.85 2.63 -12.86
N LEU A 98 -3.91 1.67 -12.90
CA LEU A 98 -3.91 0.56 -13.86
C LEU A 98 -4.97 -0.50 -13.54
N LEU A 99 -5.10 -0.90 -12.27
CA LEU A 99 -5.92 -2.03 -11.84
C LEU A 99 -7.28 -1.63 -11.28
N GLY A 100 -7.53 -0.35 -11.00
CA GLY A 100 -8.78 0.16 -10.42
C GLY A 100 -10.00 0.10 -11.35
N ALA A 101 -9.93 -0.65 -12.45
CA ALA A 101 -11.06 -0.93 -13.34
C ALA A 101 -11.11 -2.42 -13.70
N PRO A 102 -11.29 -3.32 -12.73
CA PRO A 102 -11.35 -4.75 -13.01
C PRO A 102 -12.55 -5.04 -13.94
N ARG A 103 -12.30 -5.72 -15.06
CA ARG A 103 -13.35 -6.14 -16.01
C ARG A 103 -14.14 -7.34 -15.51
N THR A 104 -13.62 -8.05 -14.52
CA THR A 104 -14.21 -9.26 -13.93
C THR A 104 -14.09 -9.17 -12.42
N LEU A 105 -15.23 -9.18 -11.73
CA LEU A 105 -15.25 -9.40 -10.28
C LEU A 105 -15.04 -10.90 -10.03
N PRO A 106 -14.13 -11.30 -9.12
CA PRO A 106 -14.03 -12.68 -8.68
C PRO A 106 -15.34 -13.07 -7.98
N TYR A 107 -16.17 -13.87 -8.64
CA TYR A 107 -17.41 -14.37 -8.05
C TYR A 107 -17.07 -15.28 -6.85
N PRO A 108 -17.76 -15.16 -5.70
CA PRO A 108 -17.60 -16.09 -4.60
C PRO A 108 -17.91 -17.50 -5.11
N GLU A 109 -16.95 -18.43 -5.05
CA GLU A 109 -17.21 -19.84 -5.36
C GLU A 109 -18.47 -20.28 -4.58
N PRO A 110 -19.49 -20.83 -5.26
CA PRO A 110 -20.69 -21.30 -4.58
C PRO A 110 -20.26 -22.36 -3.56
N ASP A 111 -20.72 -22.21 -2.31
CA ASP A 111 -20.42 -23.14 -1.22
C ASP A 111 -20.67 -24.58 -1.68
N ARG A 112 -19.59 -25.29 -2.02
CA ARG A 112 -19.60 -26.71 -2.34
C ARG A 112 -19.57 -27.51 -1.05
N GLU A 113 -20.59 -27.33 -0.22
CA GLU A 113 -20.86 -28.18 0.93
C GLU A 113 -22.34 -28.01 1.32
N ARG A 114 -23.18 -28.84 0.69
CA ARG A 114 -24.37 -29.41 1.31
C ARG A 114 -24.10 -30.89 1.51
#